data_AF-A0A529PHQ0-F1
#
_entry.id   AF-A0A529PHQ0-F1
#
_cell.length_a   1.000
_cell.length_b   1.000
_cell.length_c   1.000
_cell.angle_alpha   90.00
_cell.angle_beta   90.00
_cell.angle_gamma   90.00
#
_symmetry.space_group_name_H-M   'P 1'
#
loop_
_entity.id
_entity.type
_entity.pdbx_description
1 polymer ?
#
loop_
_entity_poly.entity_id
_entity_poly.type
_entity_poly.pdbx_seq_one_letter_code
_entity_poly.pdbx_strand_id
1 'polypeptide(L)' 'TIVKSPQRYTCLDEDRRYLYESLRSGFRREIEVDREGLVVTYPDFWQRI' A
#
# COMPACT_ATOMS: atom_id res chain seq x y z
N THR A 1 13.74 9.73 16.52
CA THR A 1 13.64 8.44 17.22
C THR A 1 13.15 7.39 16.25
N ILE A 2 13.78 6.21 16.21
CA ILE A 2 13.30 5.08 15.40
C ILE A 2 12.28 4.31 16.25
N VAL A 3 11.07 4.14 15.73
CA VAL A 3 10.00 3.39 16.39
C VAL A 3 9.47 2.30 15.45
N LYS A 4 9.06 1.15 16.00
CA LYS A 4 8.42 0.11 15.20
C LYS A 4 7.04 0.58 14.72
N SER A 5 6.73 0.33 13.46
CA SER A 5 5.41 0.56 12.88
C SER A 5 4.91 -0.73 12.24
N PRO A 6 4.07 -1.53 12.93
CA PRO A 6 3.55 -2.77 12.37
C PRO A 6 2.57 -2.49 11.22
N GLN A 7 2.71 -3.28 10.14
CA GLN A 7 1.95 -3.13 8.90
C GLN A 7 1.52 -4.51 8.39
N ARG A 8 0.39 -4.56 7.68
CA ARG A 8 -0.07 -5.75 6.96
C ARG A 8 -0.31 -5.39 5.49
N TYR A 9 0.05 -6.31 4.60
CA TYR A 9 -0.28 -6.25 3.20
C TYR A 9 -1.09 -7.49 2.83
N THR A 10 -2.19 -7.28 2.11
CA THR A 10 -3.01 -8.35 1.55
C THR A 10 -3.04 -8.21 0.03
N CYS A 11 -2.62 -9.24 -0.70
CA CYS A 11 -2.79 -9.28 -2.14
C CYS A 11 -4.29 -9.41 -2.46
N LEU A 12 -4.84 -8.47 -3.22
CA LEU A 12 -6.24 -8.49 -3.66
C LEU A 12 -6.37 -8.93 -5.12
N ASP A 13 -5.38 -8.57 -5.94
CA ASP A 13 -5.29 -8.84 -7.36
C ASP A 13 -3.80 -8.95 -7.70
N GLU A 14 -3.36 -10.15 -8.10
CA GLU A 14 -1.94 -10.43 -8.35
C GLU A 14 -1.35 -9.43 -9.35
N ASP A 15 -0.14 -8.95 -9.06
CA ASP A 15 0.60 -7.97 -9.86
C ASP A 15 -0.14 -6.65 -10.15
N ARG A 16 -1.19 -6.33 -9.40
CA ARG A 16 -2.00 -5.14 -9.66
C ARG A 16 -2.48 -4.40 -8.42
N ARG A 17 -3.02 -5.08 -7.40
CA ARG A 17 -3.64 -4.40 -6.24
C ARG A 17 -3.34 -5.07 -4.91
N TYR A 18 -2.93 -4.24 -3.96
CA TYR A 18 -2.65 -4.64 -2.59
C TYR A 18 -3.38 -3.75 -1.60
N LEU A 19 -3.96 -4.36 -0.55
CA LEU A 19 -4.45 -3.61 0.60
C LEU A 19 -3.30 -3.39 1.57
N TYR A 20 -2.95 -2.13 1.79
CA TYR A 20 -2.09 -1.70 2.88
C TYR A 20 -2.91 -1.41 4.14
N GLU A 21 -2.44 -1.91 5.28
CA GLU A 21 -3.04 -1.65 6.59
C GLU A 21 -1.97 -1.26 7.63
N SER A 22 -2.18 -0.12 8.28
CA SER A 22 -1.45 0.28 9.48
C SER A 22 -2.09 -0.36 10.71
N LEU A 23 -1.37 -1.28 11.36
CA LEU A 23 -1.85 -1.96 12.56
C LEU A 23 -1.81 -1.07 13.81
N ARG A 24 -1.26 0.14 13.70
CA ARG A 24 -1.20 1.12 14.79
C ARG A 24 -2.34 2.13 14.77
N SER A 25 -2.75 2.58 13.59
CA SER A 25 -3.73 3.66 13.43
C SER A 25 -5.08 3.20 12.86
N GLY A 26 -5.18 1.96 12.36
CA GLY A 26 -6.38 1.49 11.64
C GLY A 26 -6.53 2.08 10.24
N PHE A 27 -5.55 2.87 9.78
CA PHE A 27 -5.53 3.39 8.42
C PHE A 27 -5.38 2.25 7.41
N ARG A 28 -6.16 2.31 6.32
CA ARG A 28 -6.15 1.33 5.24
C ARG A 28 -6.32 1.99 3.86
N ARG A 29 -5.61 1.49 2.87
CA ARG A 29 -5.74 1.89 1.45
C ARG A 29 -5.43 0.75 0.51
N GLU A 30 -6.19 0.66 -0.56
CA GLU A 30 -5.81 -0.13 -1.72
C GLU A 30 -4.78 0.66 -2.52
N ILE A 31 -3.69 0.00 -2.89
CA ILE A 31 -2.57 0.57 -3.64
C ILE A 31 -2.51 -0.19 -4.97
N GLU A 32 -2.45 0.55 -6.06
CA GLU A 32 -2.23 -0.03 -7.38
C GLU A 32 -0.74 -0.07 -7.68
N VAL A 33 -0.27 -1.20 -8.21
CA VAL A 33 1.10 -1.42 -8.64
C VAL A 33 1.15 -1.83 -10.11
N ASP A 34 2.30 -1.66 -10.73
CA ASP A 34 2.60 -2.30 -12.01
C ASP A 34 3.11 -3.74 -11.83
N ARG A 35 3.46 -4.37 -12.96
CA ARG A 35 3.93 -5.76 -13.01
C ARG A 35 5.27 -6.00 -12.30
N GLU A 36 6.01 -4.94 -11.96
CA GLU A 36 7.26 -5.05 -11.19
C GLU A 36 7.03 -4.78 -9.69
N GLY A 37 5.77 -4.54 -9.29
CA GLY A 37 5.38 -4.23 -7.91
C GLY A 37 5.63 -2.77 -7.52
N LEU A 38 5.91 -1.88 -8.49
CA LEU A 38 6.09 -0.46 -8.21
C LEU A 38 4.75 0.26 -8.18
N VAL A 39 4.56 1.15 -7.21
CA VAL A 39 3.32 1.91 -7.05
C VAL A 39 3.06 2.75 -8.30
N VAL A 40 1.83 2.66 -8.81
CA VAL A 40 1.28 3.51 -9.86
C VAL A 40 0.33 4.53 -9.24
N THR A 41 -0.55 4.06 -8.36
CA THR A 41 -1.55 4.89 -7.68
C THR A 41 -1.56 4.58 -6.19
N TYR A 42 -1.39 5.62 -5.38
CA TYR A 42 -1.72 5.60 -3.96
C TYR A 42 -2.82 6.65 -3.75
N PRO A 43 -4.10 6.23 -3.74
CA PRO A 43 -5.24 7.15 -3.73
C PRO A 43 -5.13 8.20 -2.62
N ASP A 44 -5.48 9.44 -2.93
CA ASP A 44 -5.43 10.63 -2.06
C ASP A 44 -4.02 11.20 -1.77
N PHE A 45 -2.93 10.45 -2.03
CA PHE A 45 -1.59 10.84 -1.58
C PHE A 45 -0.56 10.96 -2.70
N TRP A 46 -0.60 10.07 -3.69
CA TRP A 46 0.46 10.00 -4.70
C TRP A 46 0.00 9.31 -5.98
N GLN A 47 0.56 9.76 -7.11
CA GLN A 47 0.38 9.15 -8.42
C GLN A 47 1.69 9.22 -9.20
N ARG A 48 2.03 8.15 -9.92
CA ARG A 48 3.16 8.13 -10.85
C ARG A 48 2.87 9.03 -12.05
N ILE A 49 3.89 9.78 -12.49
CA ILE A 49 3.86 10.63 -13.69
C ILE A 49 4.56 9.90 -14.84
#